data_AF-A0A7S0GPF1-F1
#
_entry.id   AF-A0A7S0GPF1-F1
#
_cell.length_a   1.000
_cell.length_b   1.000
_cell.length_c   1.000
_cell.angle_alpha   90.00
_cell.angle_beta   90.00
_cell.angle_gamma   90.00
#
_symmetry.space_group_name_H-M   'P 1'
#
loop_
_entity.id
_entity.type
_entity.pdbx_description
1 polymer ?
#
loop_
_entity_poly.entity_id
_entity_poly.type
_entity_poly.pdbx_seq_one_letter_code
_entity_poly.pdbx_strand_id
1 'polypeptide(L)'
;IPDKCWLDIVALSQHSSFSDIVESINVNDKLWRQWYDKEAPEEARVPDFEDRVDAFERMCIVKALREDRTMVAAQTYIAKAIGERFVESVPLNMETTWAESTPYVPLICLLSPGADPTKLIEELAKRKKIATLGVSMGQGQEIIARKLMSTATQNGQWVLLQNT
;
A
#
# COMPACT_ATOMS: atom_id res chain seq x y z
N ILE A 1 -5.83 -14.62 26.84
CA ILE A 1 -5.01 -14.22 25.67
C ILE A 1 -4.31 -15.48 25.16
N PRO A 2 -4.24 -15.74 23.85
CA PRO A 2 -3.58 -16.94 23.30
C PRO A 2 -2.07 -16.98 23.58
N ASP A 3 -1.49 -18.18 23.63
CA ASP A 3 -0.07 -18.39 23.94
C ASP A 3 0.88 -17.64 22.99
N LYS A 4 0.55 -17.57 21.69
CA LYS A 4 1.33 -16.81 20.70
C LYS A 4 1.43 -15.33 21.09
N CYS A 5 0.28 -14.68 21.32
CA CYS A 5 0.22 -13.28 21.73
C CYS A 5 0.94 -13.04 23.06
N TRP A 6 0.91 -14.02 23.97
CA TRP A 6 1.64 -13.93 25.22
C TRP A 6 3.16 -13.91 25.01
N LEU A 7 3.69 -14.76 24.12
CA LEU A 7 5.11 -14.72 23.75
C LEU A 7 5.50 -13.38 23.12
N ASP A 8 4.64 -12.82 22.26
CA ASP A 8 4.87 -11.51 21.65
C ASP A 8 4.89 -10.38 22.69
N ILE A 9 4.03 -10.46 23.71
CA ILE A 9 4.01 -9.53 24.85
C ILE A 9 5.27 -9.65 25.71
N VAL A 10 5.76 -10.87 25.98
CA VAL A 10 7.01 -11.10 26.73
C VAL A 10 8.22 -10.59 25.95
N ALA A 11 8.20 -10.71 24.62
CA ALA A 11 9.22 -10.10 23.77
C ALA A 11 9.14 -8.57 23.80
N LEU A 12 7.93 -8.00 23.76
CA LEU A 12 7.70 -6.56 23.81
C LEU A 12 8.18 -5.95 25.14
N SER A 13 8.03 -6.66 26.26
CA SER A 13 8.46 -6.19 27.58
C SER A 13 9.96 -6.03 27.75
N GLN A 14 10.77 -6.54 26.82
CA GLN A 14 12.22 -6.29 26.81
C GLN A 14 12.57 -4.84 26.46
N HIS A 15 11.64 -4.09 25.86
CA HIS A 15 11.80 -2.68 25.57
C HIS A 15 11.34 -1.83 26.77
N SER A 16 12.11 -0.80 27.12
CA SER A 16 11.92 0.00 28.34
C SER A 16 10.52 0.63 28.46
N SER A 17 9.92 1.06 27.35
CA SER A 17 8.55 1.62 27.35
C SER A 17 7.47 0.64 27.80
N PHE A 18 7.73 -0.67 27.72
CA PHE A 18 6.76 -1.74 28.01
C PHE A 18 7.22 -2.70 29.13
N SER A 19 8.22 -2.33 29.92
CA SER A 19 8.84 -3.24 30.89
C SER A 19 7.85 -3.86 31.89
N ASP A 20 6.76 -3.17 32.19
CA ASP A 20 5.70 -3.56 33.12
C ASP A 20 4.43 -4.10 32.43
N ILE A 21 4.41 -4.29 31.10
CA ILE A 21 3.21 -4.72 30.37
C ILE A 21 2.72 -6.11 30.77
N VAL A 22 3.66 -7.02 31.08
CA VAL A 22 3.34 -8.38 31.56
C VAL A 22 2.65 -8.32 32.92
N GLU A 23 3.13 -7.45 33.82
CA GLU A 23 2.54 -7.26 35.14
C GLU A 23 1.16 -6.61 35.02
N SER A 24 1.02 -5.56 34.22
CA SER A 24 -0.26 -4.88 33.94
C SER A 24 -1.31 -5.86 33.41
N ILE A 25 -0.97 -6.73 32.45
CA ILE A 25 -1.91 -7.73 31.93
C ILE A 25 -2.31 -8.74 33.01
N ASN A 26 -1.38 -9.19 33.86
CA ASN A 26 -1.69 -10.14 34.93
C ASN A 26 -2.58 -9.52 36.02
N VAL A 27 -2.32 -8.26 36.41
CA VAL A 27 -3.09 -7.55 37.44
C VAL A 27 -4.49 -7.19 36.94
N ASN A 28 -4.58 -6.69 35.70
CA ASN A 28 -5.81 -6.20 35.09
C ASN A 28 -6.34 -7.12 33.97
N ASP A 29 -6.22 -8.45 34.14
CA ASP A 29 -6.56 -9.46 33.12
C ASP A 29 -7.95 -9.24 32.49
N LYS A 30 -8.96 -8.95 33.31
CA LYS A 30 -10.33 -8.69 32.82
C LYS A 30 -10.40 -7.51 31.87
N LEU A 31 -9.69 -6.42 32.16
CA LEU A 31 -9.69 -5.20 31.35
C LEU A 31 -8.94 -5.43 30.03
N TRP A 32 -7.79 -6.09 30.09
CA TRP A 32 -7.02 -6.47 28.90
C TRP A 32 -7.75 -7.46 28.02
N ARG A 33 -8.46 -8.43 28.60
CA ARG A 33 -9.29 -9.38 27.87
C ARG A 33 -10.46 -8.67 27.18
N GLN A 34 -11.12 -7.74 27.86
CA GLN A 34 -12.16 -6.91 27.24
C GLN A 34 -11.62 -6.07 26.09
N TRP A 35 -10.42 -5.49 26.22
CA TRP A 35 -9.78 -4.74 25.15
C TRP A 35 -9.44 -5.66 23.97
N TYR A 36 -8.82 -6.82 24.23
CA TYR A 36 -8.45 -7.82 23.23
C TYR A 36 -9.68 -8.34 22.45
N ASP A 37 -10.80 -8.58 23.13
CA ASP A 37 -12.04 -9.12 22.56
C ASP A 37 -12.85 -8.09 21.73
N LYS A 38 -12.46 -6.80 21.69
CA LYS A 38 -13.12 -5.78 20.85
C LYS A 38 -12.90 -6.07 19.37
N GLU A 39 -13.81 -5.63 18.51
CA GLU A 39 -13.61 -5.73 17.05
C GLU A 39 -12.45 -4.82 16.56
N ALA A 40 -12.47 -3.56 17.01
CA ALA A 40 -11.47 -2.52 16.72
C ALA A 40 -10.74 -2.06 18.00
N PRO A 41 -9.89 -2.90 18.59
CA PRO A 41 -9.12 -2.58 19.81
C PRO A 41 -8.18 -1.39 19.61
N GLU A 42 -7.66 -1.18 18.40
CA GLU A 42 -6.75 -0.08 18.05
C GLU A 42 -7.41 1.29 18.14
N GLU A 43 -8.75 1.38 18.16
CA GLU A 43 -9.51 2.62 18.39
C GLU A 43 -9.82 2.83 19.88
N ALA A 44 -9.80 1.77 20.69
CA ALA A 44 -10.06 1.83 22.11
C ALA A 44 -8.80 2.24 22.90
N ARG A 45 -9.00 2.94 24.03
CA ARG A 45 -7.91 3.28 24.95
C ARG A 45 -7.19 2.01 25.39
N VAL A 46 -5.87 2.01 25.29
CA VAL A 46 -5.04 0.88 25.75
C VAL A 46 -5.07 0.84 27.29
N PRO A 47 -5.48 -0.29 27.91
CA PRO A 47 -5.49 -0.43 29.36
C PRO A 47 -4.13 -0.08 29.96
N ASP A 48 -4.09 0.72 31.02
CA ASP A 48 -2.89 1.14 31.78
C ASP A 48 -1.78 1.88 30.99
N PHE A 49 -1.82 1.88 29.65
CA PHE A 49 -0.74 2.39 28.79
C PHE A 49 -1.12 3.63 27.98
N GLU A 50 -2.42 3.90 27.74
CA GLU A 50 -2.86 4.95 26.80
C GLU A 50 -2.18 6.31 26.99
N ASP A 51 -1.96 6.74 28.23
CA ASP A 51 -1.43 8.07 28.54
C ASP A 51 0.13 8.12 28.55
N ARG A 52 0.80 6.98 28.36
CA ARG A 52 2.28 6.85 28.39
C ARG A 52 2.87 6.23 27.12
N VAL A 53 2.04 5.93 26.12
CA VAL A 53 2.47 5.40 24.83
C VAL A 53 2.22 6.40 23.72
N ASP A 54 3.16 6.51 22.80
CA ASP A 54 2.94 7.24 21.56
C ASP A 54 2.20 6.37 20.51
N ALA A 55 1.98 6.93 19.31
CA ALA A 55 1.26 6.24 18.24
C ALA A 55 2.00 4.98 17.72
N PHE A 56 3.34 5.00 17.73
CA PHE A 56 4.15 3.85 17.32
C PHE A 56 4.10 2.76 18.40
N GLU A 57 4.25 3.15 19.66
CA GLU A 57 4.21 2.25 20.80
C GLU A 57 2.84 1.59 20.96
N ARG A 58 1.75 2.34 20.74
CA ARG A 58 0.39 1.79 20.64
C ARG A 58 0.28 0.76 19.53
N MET A 59 0.85 1.03 18.35
CA MET A 59 0.88 0.07 17.24
C MET A 59 1.64 -1.21 17.63
N CYS A 60 2.73 -1.11 18.39
CA CYS A 60 3.46 -2.28 18.90
C CYS A 60 2.59 -3.16 19.82
N ILE A 61 1.81 -2.55 20.72
CA ILE A 61 0.87 -3.28 21.59
C ILE A 61 -0.21 -3.99 20.75
N VAL A 62 -0.80 -3.28 19.77
CA VAL A 62 -1.78 -3.88 18.84
C VAL A 62 -1.16 -5.02 18.06
N LYS A 63 0.06 -4.88 17.55
CA LYS A 63 0.76 -5.95 16.82
C LYS A 63 0.94 -7.21 17.69
N ALA A 64 1.31 -7.05 18.96
CA ALA A 64 1.56 -8.17 19.88
C ALA A 64 0.28 -8.91 20.29
N LEU A 65 -0.84 -8.20 20.45
CA LEU A 65 -2.09 -8.79 20.93
C LEU A 65 -3.10 -9.08 19.82
N ARG A 66 -3.13 -8.28 18.75
CA ARG A 66 -4.16 -8.29 17.69
C ARG A 66 -3.50 -8.07 16.33
N GLU A 67 -2.74 -9.09 15.93
CA GLU A 67 -1.99 -9.11 14.68
C GLU A 67 -2.86 -8.78 13.45
N ASP A 68 -4.13 -9.19 13.46
CA ASP A 68 -5.13 -8.90 12.42
C ASP A 68 -5.43 -7.39 12.24
N ARG A 69 -5.20 -6.58 13.29
CA ARG A 69 -5.40 -5.12 13.27
C ARG A 69 -4.11 -4.34 13.04
N THR A 70 -2.98 -5.02 12.88
CA THR A 70 -1.65 -4.37 12.73
C THR A 70 -1.63 -3.39 11.56
N MET A 71 -2.22 -3.74 10.42
CA MET A 71 -2.23 -2.88 9.24
C MET A 71 -3.00 -1.58 9.49
N VAL A 72 -4.12 -1.64 10.20
CA VAL A 72 -4.93 -0.46 10.55
C VAL A 72 -4.19 0.44 11.54
N ALA A 73 -3.55 -0.15 12.55
CA ALA A 73 -2.72 0.58 13.51
C ALA A 73 -1.50 1.23 12.82
N ALA A 74 -0.87 0.53 11.86
CA ALA A 74 0.23 1.07 11.07
C ALA A 74 -0.19 2.25 10.19
N GLN A 75 -1.35 2.15 9.53
CA GLN A 75 -1.91 3.28 8.78
C GLN A 75 -2.16 4.48 9.69
N THR A 76 -2.76 4.26 10.86
CA THR A 76 -2.99 5.33 11.85
C THR A 76 -1.68 6.00 12.28
N TYR A 77 -0.63 5.21 12.51
CA TYR A 77 0.69 5.74 12.84
C TYR A 77 1.27 6.59 11.70
N ILE A 78 1.27 6.07 10.46
CA ILE A 78 1.79 6.77 9.29
C ILE A 78 1.04 8.09 9.06
N ALA A 79 -0.29 8.06 9.14
CA ALA A 79 -1.14 9.23 9.01
C ALA A 79 -0.78 10.31 10.04
N LYS A 80 -0.54 9.94 11.30
CA LYS A 80 -0.12 10.88 12.36
C LYS A 80 1.32 11.38 12.19
N ALA A 81 2.23 10.53 11.72
CA ALA A 81 3.64 10.85 11.62
C ALA A 81 3.97 11.73 10.41
N ILE A 82 3.41 11.42 9.25
CA ILE A 82 3.76 12.08 7.97
C ILE A 82 2.55 12.58 7.17
N GLY A 83 1.32 12.30 7.61
CA GLY A 83 0.09 12.85 7.05
C GLY A 83 -0.79 11.81 6.34
N GLU A 84 -2.11 12.06 6.35
CA GLU A 84 -3.15 11.17 5.80
C GLU A 84 -2.91 10.77 4.34
N ARG A 85 -2.38 11.68 3.51
CA ARG A 85 -2.07 11.43 2.09
C ARG A 85 -1.16 10.22 1.84
N PHE A 86 -0.42 9.75 2.84
CA PHE A 86 0.50 8.62 2.73
C PHE A 86 -0.17 7.27 3.01
N VAL A 87 -1.41 7.26 3.48
CA VAL A 87 -2.21 6.05 3.70
C VAL A 87 -3.46 6.01 2.82
N GLU A 88 -3.82 7.15 2.22
CA GLU A 88 -4.86 7.22 1.20
C GLU A 88 -4.46 6.47 -0.07
N SER A 89 -5.43 5.76 -0.66
CA SER A 89 -5.25 5.14 -1.97
C SER A 89 -5.20 6.24 -3.04
N VAL A 90 -4.12 6.28 -3.81
CA VAL A 90 -3.99 7.20 -4.95
C VAL A 90 -4.59 6.52 -6.19
N PRO A 91 -5.72 6.99 -6.73
CA PRO A 91 -6.27 6.43 -7.95
C PRO A 91 -5.31 6.68 -9.12
N LEU A 92 -5.21 5.70 -10.02
CA LEU A 92 -4.42 5.87 -11.25
C LEU A 92 -4.99 7.03 -12.07
N ASN A 93 -4.15 8.04 -12.31
CA ASN A 93 -4.48 9.14 -13.20
C ASN A 93 -3.51 9.16 -14.39
N MET A 94 -3.97 8.65 -15.52
CA MET A 94 -3.15 8.53 -16.72
C MET A 94 -2.70 9.89 -17.28
N GLU A 95 -3.48 10.95 -17.03
CA GLU A 95 -3.14 12.29 -17.52
C GLU A 95 -1.98 12.91 -16.74
N THR A 96 -1.96 12.77 -15.41
CA THR A 96 -0.83 13.23 -14.59
C THR A 96 0.42 12.39 -14.88
N THR A 97 0.27 11.07 -14.98
CA THR A 97 1.40 10.18 -15.35
C THR A 97 1.98 10.54 -16.71
N TRP A 98 1.15 10.85 -17.70
CA TRP A 98 1.64 11.31 -19.01
C TRP A 98 2.33 12.67 -18.92
N ALA A 99 1.80 13.63 -18.16
CA ALA A 99 2.38 14.96 -18.00
C ALA A 99 3.75 14.94 -17.32
N GLU A 100 4.00 13.97 -16.45
CA GLU A 100 5.31 13.73 -15.80
C GLU A 100 6.28 12.92 -16.67
N SER A 101 5.80 12.31 -17.75
CA SER A 101 6.61 11.51 -18.67
C SER A 101 7.31 12.34 -19.73
N THR A 102 8.32 11.76 -20.39
CA THR A 102 8.95 12.36 -21.58
C THR A 102 8.99 11.33 -22.71
N PRO A 103 9.12 11.76 -23.99
CA PRO A 103 9.23 10.83 -25.11
C PRO A 103 10.43 9.86 -25.03
N TYR A 104 11.41 10.16 -24.17
CA TYR A 104 12.60 9.34 -23.96
C TYR A 104 12.45 8.32 -22.82
N VAL A 105 11.36 8.41 -22.04
CA VAL A 105 11.10 7.55 -20.88
C VAL A 105 9.80 6.77 -21.14
N PRO A 106 9.87 5.45 -21.38
CA PRO A 106 8.68 4.65 -21.64
C PRO A 106 7.81 4.52 -20.40
N LEU A 107 6.50 4.50 -20.60
CA LEU A 107 5.52 4.19 -19.55
C LEU A 107 5.26 2.69 -19.52
N ILE A 108 5.40 2.08 -18.34
CA ILE A 108 5.16 0.66 -18.11
C ILE A 108 3.96 0.50 -17.17
N CYS A 109 2.93 -0.20 -17.63
CA CYS A 109 1.77 -0.52 -16.81
C CYS A 109 1.93 -1.92 -16.20
N LEU A 110 2.05 -2.00 -14.87
CA LEU A 110 2.08 -3.27 -14.16
C LEU A 110 0.64 -3.74 -13.91
N LEU A 111 0.27 -4.87 -14.49
CA LEU A 111 -1.11 -5.35 -14.50
C LEU A 111 -1.34 -6.40 -13.43
N SER A 112 -2.40 -6.21 -12.64
CA SER A 112 -3.00 -7.30 -11.87
C SER A 112 -3.93 -8.12 -12.77
N PRO A 113 -4.20 -9.40 -12.44
CA PRO A 113 -5.14 -10.22 -13.20
C PRO A 113 -6.48 -9.50 -13.41
N GLY A 114 -6.90 -9.38 -14.67
CA GLY A 114 -8.15 -8.71 -15.05
C GLY A 114 -8.09 -7.18 -15.18
N ALA A 115 -6.96 -6.54 -14.88
CA ALA A 115 -6.76 -5.12 -15.13
C ALA A 115 -6.16 -4.88 -16.53
N ASP A 116 -6.82 -4.05 -17.34
CA ASP A 116 -6.32 -3.62 -18.66
C ASP A 116 -6.47 -2.09 -18.82
N PRO A 117 -5.37 -1.31 -18.85
CA PRO A 117 -5.39 0.13 -18.96
C PRO A 117 -5.56 0.61 -20.41
N THR A 118 -5.64 -0.28 -21.41
CA THR A 118 -5.66 0.06 -22.83
C THR A 118 -6.71 1.13 -23.15
N LYS A 119 -7.94 0.97 -22.66
CA LYS A 119 -9.02 1.96 -22.87
C LYS A 119 -8.68 3.34 -22.31
N LEU A 120 -8.10 3.41 -21.10
CA LEU A 120 -7.70 4.68 -20.47
C LEU A 120 -6.62 5.38 -21.30
N ILE A 121 -5.67 4.61 -21.84
CA ILE A 121 -4.58 5.12 -22.69
C ILE A 121 -5.15 5.63 -24.03
N GLU A 122 -6.01 4.86 -24.69
CA GLU A 122 -6.64 5.23 -25.95
C GLU A 122 -7.53 6.49 -25.82
N GLU A 123 -8.30 6.58 -24.75
CA GLU A 123 -9.12 7.76 -24.46
C GLU A 123 -8.25 9.00 -24.23
N LEU A 124 -7.15 8.87 -23.49
CA LEU A 124 -6.21 9.97 -23.29
C LEU A 124 -5.55 10.39 -24.61
N ALA A 125 -5.09 9.43 -25.42
CA ALA A 125 -4.50 9.69 -26.73
C ALA A 125 -5.47 10.44 -27.64
N LYS A 126 -6.75 10.03 -27.66
CA LYS A 126 -7.81 10.72 -28.40
C LYS A 126 -8.01 12.16 -27.93
N ARG A 127 -8.01 12.41 -26.61
CA ARG A 127 -8.09 13.78 -26.05
C ARG A 127 -6.89 14.64 -26.44
N LYS A 128 -5.69 14.07 -26.44
CA LYS A 128 -4.44 14.74 -26.84
C LYS A 128 -4.24 14.80 -28.36
N LYS A 129 -5.12 14.17 -29.14
CA LYS A 129 -5.02 14.04 -30.61
C LYS A 129 -3.71 13.39 -31.07
N ILE A 130 -3.21 12.45 -30.27
CA ILE A 130 -2.02 11.66 -30.59
C ILE A 130 -2.49 10.33 -31.15
N ALA A 131 -1.92 9.92 -32.29
CA ALA A 131 -2.23 8.62 -32.87
C ALA A 131 -1.59 7.50 -32.02
N THR A 132 -2.32 6.40 -31.87
CA THR A 132 -1.90 5.25 -31.09
C THR A 132 -1.75 4.05 -32.01
N LEU A 133 -0.61 3.39 -31.96
CA LEU A 133 -0.31 2.14 -32.65
C LEU A 133 -0.24 1.02 -31.61
N GLY A 134 -0.75 -0.16 -31.90
CA GLY A 134 -0.79 -1.27 -30.95
C GLY A 134 -0.24 -2.56 -31.55
N VAL A 135 0.48 -3.33 -30.73
CA VAL A 135 0.80 -4.74 -31.02
C VAL A 135 0.76 -5.53 -29.72
N SER A 136 0.11 -6.70 -29.76
CA SER A 136 0.18 -7.68 -28.68
C SER A 136 1.45 -8.50 -28.86
N MET A 137 2.33 -8.43 -27.87
CA MET A 137 3.59 -9.14 -27.85
C MET A 137 3.37 -10.64 -27.69
N GLY A 138 4.26 -11.37 -28.34
CA GLY A 138 4.25 -12.82 -28.47
C GLY A 138 5.39 -13.23 -29.40
N GLN A 139 5.50 -14.52 -29.69
CA GLN A 139 6.57 -15.02 -30.54
C GLN A 139 6.51 -14.40 -31.96
N GLY A 140 7.60 -13.77 -32.40
CA GLY A 140 7.72 -13.17 -33.73
C GLY A 140 7.16 -11.75 -33.87
N GLN A 141 6.61 -11.16 -32.81
CA GLN A 141 6.03 -9.81 -32.82
C GLN A 141 7.08 -8.70 -32.69
N GLU A 142 8.32 -9.03 -32.34
CA GLU A 142 9.42 -8.08 -32.18
C GLU A 142 9.75 -7.30 -33.45
N ILE A 143 9.56 -7.91 -34.63
CA ILE A 143 9.79 -7.26 -35.92
C ILE A 143 8.73 -6.18 -36.15
N ILE A 144 7.47 -6.48 -35.85
CA ILE A 144 6.34 -5.56 -35.99
C ILE A 144 6.48 -4.43 -34.96
N ALA A 145 6.77 -4.75 -33.71
CA ALA A 145 6.99 -3.78 -32.64
C ALA A 145 8.09 -2.77 -32.99
N ARG A 146 9.25 -3.23 -33.49
CA ARG A 146 10.35 -2.34 -33.93
C ARG A 146 9.93 -1.42 -35.07
N LYS A 147 9.13 -1.90 -36.03
CA LYS A 147 8.61 -1.09 -37.13
C LYS A 147 7.63 -0.02 -36.64
N LEU A 148 6.74 -0.37 -35.71
CA LEU A 148 5.80 0.57 -35.09
C LEU A 148 6.56 1.64 -34.28
N MET A 149 7.56 1.23 -33.49
CA MET A 149 8.41 2.17 -32.73
C MET A 149 9.14 3.16 -33.64
N SER A 150 9.74 2.69 -34.74
CA SER A 150 10.45 3.55 -35.69
C SER A 150 9.51 4.61 -36.28
N THR A 151 8.33 4.17 -36.74
CA THR A 151 7.29 5.06 -37.27
C THR A 151 6.82 6.07 -36.22
N ALA A 152 6.53 5.61 -35.01
CA ALA A 152 6.02 6.45 -33.94
C ALA A 152 7.03 7.48 -33.45
N THR A 153 8.31 7.12 -33.41
CA THR A 153 9.40 8.04 -33.03
C THR A 153 9.53 9.19 -34.03
N GLN A 154 9.37 8.90 -35.33
CA GLN A 154 9.43 9.93 -36.39
C GLN A 154 8.21 10.84 -36.40
N ASN A 155 7.03 10.30 -36.10
CA ASN A 155 5.75 11.00 -36.23
C ASN A 155 5.18 11.54 -34.91
N GLY A 156 5.84 11.31 -33.78
CA GLY A 156 5.35 11.71 -32.45
C GLY A 156 4.07 10.97 -32.03
N GLN A 157 4.05 9.65 -32.19
CA GLN A 157 2.89 8.80 -31.89
C GLN A 157 3.13 7.94 -30.65
N TRP A 158 2.06 7.34 -30.10
CA TRP A 158 2.17 6.38 -29.02
C TRP A 158 2.19 4.95 -29.58
N VAL A 159 3.00 4.09 -28.97
CA VAL A 159 3.03 2.65 -29.26
C VAL A 159 2.64 1.90 -28.00
N LEU A 160 1.58 1.11 -28.09
CA LEU A 160 1.13 0.20 -27.06
C LEU A 160 1.69 -1.19 -27.38
N LEU A 161 2.57 -1.65 -26.51
CA LEU A 161 3.09 -3.01 -26.51
C LEU A 161 2.34 -3.76 -25.41
N GLN A 162 1.40 -4.61 -25.79
CA GLN A 162 0.56 -5.37 -24.83
C GLN A 162 1.16 -6.75 -24.59
N ASN A 163 0.89 -7.39 -23.45
CA ASN A 163 1.38 -8.75 -23.14
C ASN A 163 2.92 -8.90 -23.25
N THR A 164 3.64 -7.83 -22.92
CA THR A 164 5.11 -7.78 -22.86
C THR A 164 5.67 -8.65 -21.74
#